data_AF-A0A926H2J8-F1
#
_entry.id   AF-A0A926H2J8-F1
#
_cell.length_a   1.000
_cell.length_b   1.000
_cell.length_c   1.000
_cell.angle_alpha   90.00
_cell.angle_beta   90.00
_cell.angle_gamma   90.00
#
_symmetry.space_group_name_H-M   'P 1'
#
loop_
_entity.id
_entity.type
_entity.pdbx_description
1 polymer ?
#
loop_
_entity_poly.entity_id
_entity_poly.type
_entity_poly.pdbx_seq_one_letter_code
_entity_poly.pdbx_strand_id
1 'polypeptide(L)'
;MFGTTLALLALPLLVTTYAPLVDFPNHLARTALIARFDDVPHVSQNFMRAYAPIPNLAVDLIVVPLHSIVGTVAAGKSFLLIALALHALGCHMFSRAVHRKATYAALPLLATFYSSAFLYGFVNYCFGFALFMIATAVWLRFRERWTFARYLIVAVLVVAAFLSHLSSFAFIGVAWLTFVCVDVTRKRITLLRATADLSMLGVGVLLMVTFMTSDGTVGTIEWNTLAGKALTFLAPFLSYNYPLDAVYVGGLVALLALLLWRGRLTSFDDRAVAAGIAMIIATLATPRVLFTSAGADARWVLPAFAMLVVAGQWHLDRTWTPRLVAGFV
;
A
#
# COMPACT_ATOMS: atom_id res chain seq x y z
N MET A 1 -1.02 -21.00 -9.46
CA MET A 1 0.15 -20.17 -9.11
C MET A 1 -0.22 -19.02 -8.18
N PHE A 2 -0.97 -17.99 -8.60
CA PHE A 2 -1.28 -16.83 -7.72
C PHE A 2 -1.95 -17.20 -6.39
N GLY A 3 -2.99 -18.05 -6.42
CA GLY A 3 -3.64 -18.56 -5.20
C GLY A 3 -2.71 -19.42 -4.34
N THR A 4 -1.84 -20.22 -4.96
CA THR A 4 -0.81 -21.00 -4.27
C THR A 4 0.20 -20.09 -3.57
N THR A 5 0.67 -19.04 -4.24
CA THR A 5 1.58 -18.05 -3.67
C THR A 5 0.90 -17.33 -2.49
N LEU A 6 -0.36 -16.93 -2.63
CA LEU A 6 -1.12 -16.33 -1.53
C LEU A 6 -1.23 -17.27 -0.32
N ALA A 7 -1.54 -18.56 -0.54
CA ALA A 7 -1.60 -19.55 0.52
C ALA A 7 -0.25 -19.74 1.22
N LEU A 8 0.84 -19.79 0.45
CA LEU A 8 2.21 -19.87 1.00
C LEU A 8 2.57 -18.62 1.82
N LEU A 9 2.17 -17.43 1.34
CA LEU A 9 2.39 -16.18 2.07
C LEU A 9 1.52 -16.07 3.32
N ALA A 10 0.36 -16.73 3.38
CA ALA A 10 -0.46 -16.77 4.59
C ALA A 10 0.12 -17.71 5.66
N LEU A 11 0.91 -18.70 5.27
CA LEU A 11 1.39 -19.75 6.17
C LEU A 11 2.11 -19.20 7.42
N PRO A 12 3.08 -18.26 7.33
CA PRO A 12 3.74 -17.71 8.52
C PRO A 12 2.77 -17.04 9.51
N LEU A 13 1.72 -16.39 9.01
CA LEU A 13 0.69 -15.74 9.85
C LEU A 13 -0.24 -16.76 10.52
N LEU A 14 -0.49 -17.89 9.86
CA LEU A 14 -1.36 -18.95 10.36
C LEU A 14 -0.66 -19.81 11.42
N VAL A 15 0.61 -20.16 11.21
CA VAL A 15 1.34 -21.09 12.08
C VAL A 15 1.93 -20.44 13.33
N THR A 16 2.22 -19.14 13.30
CA THR A 16 2.80 -18.43 14.46
C THR A 16 1.70 -18.00 15.42
N THR A 17 1.87 -18.19 16.73
CA THR A 17 0.91 -17.70 17.74
C THR A 17 0.89 -16.18 17.81
N TYR A 18 2.06 -15.56 17.75
CA TYR A 18 2.23 -14.11 17.70
C TYR A 18 3.07 -13.80 16.46
N ALA A 19 2.55 -12.95 15.58
CA ALA A 19 3.30 -12.48 14.43
C ALA A 19 4.50 -11.65 14.96
N PRO A 20 5.74 -11.99 14.61
CA PRO A 20 6.94 -11.33 15.14
C PRO A 20 7.17 -9.99 14.43
N LEU A 21 6.23 -9.06 14.56
CA LEU A 21 6.31 -7.72 13.97
C LEU A 21 6.59 -6.71 15.08
N VAL A 22 7.51 -5.76 14.84
CA VAL A 22 8.09 -4.91 15.90
C VAL A 22 7.03 -4.12 16.66
N ASP A 23 6.17 -3.36 15.96
CA ASP A 23 5.15 -2.48 16.59
C ASP A 23 3.77 -3.17 16.73
N PHE A 24 3.58 -4.39 16.23
CA PHE A 24 2.28 -5.03 16.29
C PHE A 24 1.77 -5.32 17.72
N PRO A 25 2.60 -5.68 18.71
CA PRO A 25 2.18 -5.77 20.10
C PRO A 25 1.56 -4.47 20.64
N ASN A 26 2.04 -3.30 20.19
CA ASN A 26 1.48 -2.00 20.56
C ASN A 26 0.04 -1.86 20.02
N HIS A 27 -0.19 -2.21 18.76
CA HIS A 27 -1.54 -2.24 18.18
C HIS A 27 -2.47 -3.21 18.91
N LEU A 28 -2.00 -4.40 19.29
CA LEU A 28 -2.80 -5.36 20.07
C LEU A 28 -3.13 -4.83 21.47
N ALA A 29 -2.18 -4.21 22.16
CA ALA A 29 -2.41 -3.62 23.46
C ALA A 29 -3.44 -2.48 23.37
N ARG A 30 -3.27 -1.56 22.42
CA ARG A 30 -4.21 -0.46 22.17
C ARG A 30 -5.63 -0.97 21.92
N THR A 31 -5.79 -1.92 21.01
CA THR A 31 -7.10 -2.46 20.65
C THR A 31 -7.75 -3.26 21.78
N ALA A 32 -6.96 -3.98 22.58
CA ALA A 32 -7.45 -4.63 23.79
C ALA A 32 -7.96 -3.63 24.85
N LEU A 33 -7.25 -2.53 25.06
CA LEU A 33 -7.66 -1.47 25.98
C LEU A 33 -8.96 -0.80 25.51
N ILE A 34 -9.09 -0.49 24.22
CA ILE A 34 -10.32 0.09 23.66
C ILE A 34 -11.49 -0.88 23.81
N ALA A 35 -11.29 -2.16 23.49
CA ALA A 35 -12.36 -3.16 23.53
C ALA A 35 -12.85 -3.46 24.96
N ARG A 36 -11.98 -3.31 25.97
CA ARG A 36 -12.27 -3.58 27.38
C ARG A 36 -12.31 -2.32 28.25
N PHE A 37 -12.57 -1.18 27.63
CA PHE A 37 -12.45 0.12 28.30
C PHE A 37 -13.37 0.23 29.53
N ASP A 38 -14.59 -0.30 29.45
CA ASP A 38 -15.55 -0.28 30.56
C ASP A 38 -15.34 -1.46 31.54
N ASP A 39 -14.69 -2.54 31.11
CA ASP A 39 -14.50 -3.76 31.89
C ASP A 39 -13.33 -3.66 32.89
N VAL A 40 -12.39 -2.74 32.65
CA VAL A 40 -11.17 -2.59 33.45
C VAL A 40 -11.14 -1.20 34.07
N PRO A 41 -11.47 -1.04 35.37
CA PRO A 41 -11.56 0.28 36.02
C PRO A 41 -10.30 1.14 35.86
N HIS A 42 -9.11 0.53 35.87
CA HIS A 42 -7.87 1.27 35.66
C HIS A 42 -7.74 1.88 34.25
N VAL A 43 -8.38 1.29 33.23
CA VAL A 43 -8.35 1.83 31.87
C VAL A 43 -9.20 3.09 31.78
N SER A 44 -10.45 3.02 32.24
CA SER A 44 -11.36 4.16 32.24
C SER A 44 -10.94 5.29 33.19
N GLN A 45 -10.15 5.01 34.22
CA GLN A 45 -9.57 6.02 35.12
C GLN A 45 -8.36 6.75 34.53
N ASN A 46 -7.55 6.09 33.69
CA ASN A 46 -6.29 6.64 33.19
C ASN A 46 -6.33 7.07 31.72
N PHE A 47 -7.36 6.67 30.96
CA PHE A 47 -7.49 6.96 29.54
C PHE A 47 -8.86 7.54 29.20
N MET A 48 -8.92 8.31 28.11
CA MET A 48 -10.16 8.80 27.51
C MET A 48 -10.31 8.24 26.09
N ARG A 49 -11.54 7.93 25.67
CA ARG A 49 -11.81 7.52 24.28
C ARG A 49 -11.88 8.76 23.39
N ALA A 50 -10.98 8.84 22.42
CA ALA A 50 -11.02 9.87 21.39
C ALA A 50 -11.61 9.29 20.10
N TYR A 51 -12.88 9.63 19.82
CA TYR A 51 -13.53 9.27 18.56
C TYR A 51 -13.32 10.39 17.55
N ALA A 52 -12.33 10.22 16.67
CA ALA A 52 -12.06 11.16 15.59
C ALA A 52 -11.68 10.38 14.33
N PRO A 53 -12.05 10.84 13.12
CA PRO A 53 -11.66 10.21 11.88
C PRO A 53 -10.20 10.54 11.56
N ILE A 54 -9.27 9.99 12.35
CA ILE A 54 -7.83 10.19 12.20
C ILE A 54 -7.24 9.09 11.31
N PRO A 55 -6.11 9.34 10.63
CA PRO A 55 -5.37 8.26 10.00
C PRO A 55 -4.89 7.24 11.06
N ASN A 56 -4.53 6.03 10.61
CA ASN A 56 -4.02 4.95 11.48
C ASN A 56 -5.09 4.22 12.32
N LEU A 57 -6.33 4.17 11.82
CA LEU A 57 -7.49 3.54 12.46
C LEU A 57 -7.88 2.16 11.91
N ALA A 58 -7.33 1.70 10.78
CA ALA A 58 -7.81 0.46 10.15
C ALA A 58 -7.77 -0.75 11.11
N VAL A 59 -6.68 -0.93 11.86
CA VAL A 59 -6.56 -2.00 12.85
C VAL A 59 -7.58 -1.83 13.98
N ASP A 60 -7.88 -0.61 14.42
CA ASP A 60 -8.83 -0.37 15.50
C ASP A 60 -10.27 -0.67 15.03
N LEU A 61 -10.63 -0.22 13.82
CA LEU A 61 -11.94 -0.43 13.21
C LEU A 61 -12.25 -1.92 12.94
N ILE A 62 -11.22 -2.76 12.81
CA ILE A 62 -11.39 -4.19 12.49
C ILE A 62 -11.18 -5.06 13.74
N VAL A 63 -10.12 -4.82 14.51
CA VAL A 63 -9.76 -5.68 15.65
C VAL A 63 -10.67 -5.45 16.84
N VAL A 64 -11.10 -4.21 17.12
CA VAL A 64 -11.97 -3.93 18.27
C VAL A 64 -13.32 -4.63 18.15
N PRO A 65 -14.06 -4.58 17.02
CA PRO A 65 -15.30 -5.33 16.88
C PRO A 65 -15.11 -6.85 16.90
N LEU A 66 -13.97 -7.36 16.40
CA LEU A 66 -13.67 -8.79 16.38
C LEU A 66 -13.22 -9.32 17.75
N HIS A 67 -12.77 -8.45 18.66
CA HIS A 67 -12.26 -8.84 19.98
C HIS A 67 -13.26 -9.70 20.75
N SER A 68 -14.54 -9.31 20.79
CA SER A 68 -15.57 -10.03 21.55
C SER A 68 -15.91 -11.41 20.99
N ILE A 69 -15.55 -11.69 19.73
CA ILE A 69 -15.87 -12.93 19.03
C ILE A 69 -14.73 -13.94 19.17
N VAL A 70 -13.48 -13.49 18.96
CA VAL A 70 -12.32 -14.39 18.85
C VAL A 70 -11.16 -14.02 19.79
N GLY A 71 -11.28 -12.95 20.56
CA GLY A 71 -10.21 -12.40 21.40
C GLY A 71 -9.20 -11.56 20.61
N THR A 72 -8.44 -10.71 21.31
CA THR A 72 -7.51 -9.74 20.68
C THR A 72 -6.48 -10.39 19.75
N VAL A 73 -5.87 -11.50 20.17
CA VAL A 73 -4.78 -12.14 19.41
C VAL A 73 -5.30 -12.69 18.09
N ALA A 74 -6.42 -13.41 18.09
CA ALA A 74 -7.01 -13.94 16.87
C ALA A 74 -7.64 -12.85 15.99
N ALA A 75 -8.22 -11.81 16.59
CA ALA A 75 -8.71 -10.63 15.87
C ALA A 75 -7.57 -9.91 15.15
N GLY A 76 -6.43 -9.71 15.83
CA GLY A 76 -5.21 -9.16 15.24
C GLY A 76 -4.67 -10.00 14.08
N LYS A 77 -4.58 -11.33 14.25
CA LYS A 77 -4.20 -12.22 13.14
C LYS A 77 -5.15 -12.12 11.96
N SER A 78 -6.46 -12.05 12.23
CA SER A 78 -7.48 -11.88 11.19
C SER A 78 -7.25 -10.59 10.41
N PHE A 79 -6.91 -9.49 11.09
CA PHE A 79 -6.52 -8.25 10.43
C PHE A 79 -5.31 -8.42 9.50
N LEU A 80 -4.25 -9.12 9.93
CA LEU A 80 -3.08 -9.38 9.08
C LEU A 80 -3.42 -10.22 7.84
N LEU A 81 -4.28 -11.22 7.99
CA LEU A 81 -4.75 -12.05 6.86
C LEU A 81 -5.63 -11.26 5.90
N ILE A 82 -6.49 -10.37 6.41
CA ILE A 82 -7.28 -9.45 5.59
C ILE A 82 -6.35 -8.50 4.84
N ALA A 83 -5.33 -7.94 5.50
CA ALA A 83 -4.35 -7.07 4.86
C ALA A 83 -3.60 -7.81 3.72
N LEU A 84 -3.20 -9.07 3.93
CA LEU A 84 -2.60 -9.91 2.90
C LEU A 84 -3.54 -10.16 1.72
N ALA A 85 -4.80 -10.49 1.99
CA ALA A 85 -5.81 -10.73 0.96
C ALA A 85 -6.08 -9.46 0.13
N LEU A 86 -6.19 -8.30 0.79
CA LEU A 86 -6.34 -7.00 0.13
C LEU A 86 -5.09 -6.64 -0.68
N HIS A 87 -3.89 -6.90 -0.16
CA HIS A 87 -2.65 -6.67 -0.90
C HIS A 87 -2.63 -7.50 -2.18
N ALA A 88 -2.96 -8.79 -2.10
CA ALA A 88 -3.05 -9.66 -3.26
C ALA A 88 -4.12 -9.20 -4.27
N LEU A 89 -5.31 -8.83 -3.78
CA LEU A 89 -6.37 -8.26 -4.62
C LEU A 89 -5.92 -6.97 -5.31
N GLY A 90 -5.29 -6.07 -4.57
CA GLY A 90 -4.73 -4.81 -5.08
C GLY A 90 -3.66 -5.05 -6.14
N CYS A 91 -2.71 -5.96 -5.90
CA CYS A 91 -1.70 -6.36 -6.88
C CYS A 91 -2.34 -6.86 -8.18
N HIS A 92 -3.36 -7.71 -8.09
CA HIS A 92 -4.06 -8.24 -9.25
C HIS A 92 -4.85 -7.15 -10.00
N MET A 93 -5.68 -6.39 -9.28
CA MET A 93 -6.53 -5.35 -9.86
C MET A 93 -5.69 -4.24 -10.51
N PHE A 94 -4.66 -3.76 -9.82
CA PHE A 94 -3.83 -2.66 -10.28
C PHE A 94 -2.99 -3.03 -11.49
N SER A 95 -2.30 -4.17 -11.44
CA SER A 95 -1.50 -4.67 -12.56
C SER A 95 -2.31 -4.93 -13.83
N ARG A 96 -3.60 -5.29 -13.69
CA ARG A 96 -4.54 -5.42 -14.79
C ARG A 96 -5.09 -4.08 -15.27
N ALA A 97 -5.38 -3.15 -14.35
CA ALA A 97 -6.04 -1.89 -14.69
C ALA A 97 -5.19 -0.98 -15.59
N VAL A 98 -3.87 -0.95 -15.37
CA VAL A 98 -2.95 -0.09 -16.16
C VAL A 98 -2.95 -0.45 -17.64
N HIS A 99 -2.99 -1.74 -17.98
CA HIS A 99 -2.92 -2.20 -19.37
C HIS A 99 -4.21 -2.87 -19.90
N ARG A 100 -5.26 -2.94 -19.07
CA ARG A 100 -6.54 -3.63 -19.33
C ARG A 100 -6.45 -5.12 -19.67
N LYS A 101 -5.35 -5.80 -19.32
CA LYS A 101 -5.13 -7.24 -19.55
C LYS A 101 -4.41 -7.87 -18.36
N ALA A 102 -4.49 -9.20 -18.22
CA ALA A 102 -3.73 -9.90 -17.17
C ALA A 102 -2.23 -9.72 -17.39
N THR A 103 -1.48 -9.51 -16.30
CA THR A 103 -0.03 -9.29 -16.34
C THR A 103 0.67 -10.10 -15.26
N TYR A 104 1.92 -10.47 -15.53
CA TYR A 104 2.78 -11.12 -14.54
C TYR A 104 3.29 -10.15 -13.47
N ALA A 105 3.09 -8.83 -13.65
CA ALA A 105 3.50 -7.80 -12.71
C ALA A 105 2.86 -7.97 -11.32
N ALA A 106 1.71 -8.64 -11.21
CA ALA A 106 1.10 -8.95 -9.91
C ALA A 106 1.99 -9.81 -8.99
N LEU A 107 2.83 -10.68 -9.54
CA LEU A 107 3.67 -11.60 -8.76
C LEU A 107 4.80 -10.90 -7.98
N PRO A 108 5.68 -10.08 -8.61
CA PRO A 108 6.70 -9.34 -7.87
C PRO A 108 6.08 -8.34 -6.88
N LEU A 109 4.90 -7.79 -7.16
CA LEU A 109 4.20 -6.93 -6.20
C LEU A 109 3.70 -7.70 -4.98
N LEU A 110 3.13 -8.88 -5.19
CA LEU A 110 2.65 -9.73 -4.10
C LEU A 110 3.80 -10.09 -3.14
N ALA A 111 5.01 -10.29 -3.67
CA ALA A 111 6.19 -10.58 -2.87
C ALA A 111 6.63 -9.42 -1.94
N THR A 112 6.18 -8.19 -2.20
CA THR A 112 6.49 -7.03 -1.32
C THR A 112 5.64 -6.98 -0.05
N PHE A 113 4.73 -7.94 0.16
CA PHE A 113 3.89 -7.96 1.36
C PHE A 113 4.73 -8.01 2.65
N TYR A 114 5.75 -8.88 2.70
CA TYR A 114 6.69 -8.99 3.82
C TYR A 114 7.84 -7.97 3.75
N SER A 115 7.57 -6.77 3.24
CA SER A 115 8.51 -5.65 3.27
C SER A 115 8.93 -5.28 4.69
N SER A 116 10.02 -4.50 4.80
CA SER A 116 10.49 -4.00 6.10
C SER A 116 9.41 -3.25 6.86
N ALA A 117 8.52 -2.51 6.16
CA ALA A 117 7.40 -1.81 6.78
C ALA A 117 6.41 -2.76 7.47
N PHE A 118 6.10 -3.90 6.85
CA PHE A 118 5.23 -4.92 7.43
C PHE A 118 5.90 -5.56 8.66
N LEU A 119 7.18 -5.94 8.53
CA LEU A 119 7.98 -6.53 9.61
C LEU A 119 8.16 -5.55 10.78
N TYR A 120 8.28 -4.25 10.51
CA TYR A 120 8.29 -3.23 11.56
C TYR A 120 6.95 -3.06 12.26
N GLY A 121 5.87 -3.64 11.75
CA GLY A 121 4.53 -3.55 12.34
C GLY A 121 3.73 -2.34 11.86
N PHE A 122 4.11 -1.68 10.76
CA PHE A 122 3.31 -0.61 10.13
C PHE A 122 2.10 -1.19 9.38
N VAL A 123 1.28 -1.96 10.08
CA VAL A 123 0.23 -2.80 9.51
C VAL A 123 -0.89 -1.99 8.87
N ASN A 124 -1.21 -0.83 9.44
CA ASN A 124 -2.15 0.14 8.90
C ASN A 124 -1.65 0.81 7.61
N TYR A 125 -0.34 1.07 7.54
CA TYR A 125 0.30 1.54 6.31
C TYR A 125 0.24 0.47 5.21
N CYS A 126 0.54 -0.79 5.52
CA CYS A 126 0.45 -1.91 4.56
C CYS A 126 -0.99 -2.12 4.08
N PHE A 127 -1.97 -2.04 4.99
CA PHE A 127 -3.40 -2.08 4.66
C PHE A 127 -3.78 -0.91 3.74
N GLY A 128 -3.34 0.31 4.06
CA GLY A 128 -3.51 1.49 3.22
C GLY A 128 -2.87 1.31 1.84
N PHE A 129 -1.65 0.79 1.77
CA PHE A 129 -0.97 0.53 0.49
C PHE A 129 -1.78 -0.42 -0.42
N ALA A 130 -2.39 -1.46 0.16
CA ALA A 130 -3.32 -2.31 -0.56
C ALA A 130 -4.54 -1.53 -1.08
N LEU A 131 -5.15 -0.69 -0.24
CA LEU A 131 -6.26 0.18 -0.65
C LEU A 131 -5.86 1.18 -1.74
N PHE A 132 -4.65 1.74 -1.71
CA PHE A 132 -4.13 2.60 -2.77
C PHE A 132 -4.12 1.89 -4.13
N MET A 133 -3.65 0.64 -4.18
CA MET A 133 -3.64 -0.16 -5.41
C MET A 133 -5.07 -0.45 -5.90
N ILE A 134 -5.96 -0.86 -4.99
CA ILE A 134 -7.37 -1.15 -5.30
C ILE A 134 -8.08 0.13 -5.78
N ALA A 135 -7.95 1.24 -5.05
CA ALA A 135 -8.56 2.52 -5.37
C ALA A 135 -8.11 3.03 -6.73
N THR A 136 -6.80 2.97 -7.01
CA THR A 136 -6.24 3.39 -8.30
C THR A 136 -6.75 2.51 -9.43
N ALA A 137 -6.84 1.19 -9.23
CA ALA A 137 -7.39 0.28 -10.23
C ALA A 137 -8.87 0.56 -10.54
N VAL A 138 -9.68 0.77 -9.49
CA VAL A 138 -11.12 1.07 -9.62
C VAL A 138 -11.32 2.44 -10.27
N TRP A 139 -10.56 3.45 -9.86
CA TRP A 139 -10.60 4.79 -10.43
C TRP A 139 -10.25 4.78 -11.93
N LEU A 140 -9.17 4.12 -12.32
CA LEU A 140 -8.78 3.95 -13.73
C LEU A 140 -9.89 3.33 -14.58
N ARG A 141 -10.62 2.36 -14.02
CA ARG A 141 -11.75 1.72 -14.71
C ARG A 141 -12.98 2.63 -14.78
N PHE A 142 -13.29 3.36 -13.71
CA PHE A 142 -14.53 4.12 -13.61
C PHE A 142 -14.47 5.49 -14.28
N ARG A 143 -13.29 6.10 -14.39
CA ARG A 143 -13.08 7.42 -15.02
C ARG A 143 -13.40 7.48 -16.52
N GLU A 144 -13.57 6.34 -17.17
CA GLU A 144 -14.10 6.28 -18.55
C GLU A 144 -15.54 6.80 -18.64
N ARG A 145 -16.35 6.56 -17.60
CA ARG A 145 -17.73 7.04 -17.49
C ARG A 145 -18.18 7.09 -16.04
N TRP A 146 -18.35 8.31 -15.52
CA TRP A 146 -18.84 8.51 -14.17
C TRP A 146 -20.35 8.27 -14.06
N THR A 147 -20.74 7.65 -12.96
CA THR A 147 -22.12 7.55 -12.45
C THR A 147 -22.06 7.84 -10.96
N PHE A 148 -23.19 8.18 -10.34
CA PHE A 148 -23.22 8.44 -8.90
C PHE A 148 -22.66 7.26 -8.07
N ALA A 149 -23.06 6.03 -8.41
CA ALA A 149 -22.56 4.83 -7.72
C ALA A 149 -21.05 4.64 -7.87
N ARG A 150 -20.49 4.84 -9.07
CA ARG A 150 -19.04 4.75 -9.31
C ARG A 150 -18.27 5.81 -8.53
N TYR A 151 -18.80 7.03 -8.50
CA TYR A 151 -18.21 8.12 -7.72
C TYR A 151 -18.20 7.78 -6.22
N LEU A 152 -19.33 7.32 -5.68
CA LEU A 152 -19.44 6.94 -4.29
C LEU A 152 -18.48 5.82 -3.90
N ILE A 153 -18.33 4.78 -4.72
CA ILE A 153 -17.37 3.69 -4.48
C ILE A 153 -15.94 4.24 -4.37
N VAL A 154 -15.54 5.12 -5.28
CA VAL A 154 -14.18 5.68 -5.27
C VAL A 154 -13.99 6.62 -4.08
N ALA A 155 -14.97 7.45 -3.75
CA ALA A 155 -14.93 8.31 -2.58
C ALA A 155 -14.79 7.51 -1.28
N VAL A 156 -15.53 6.40 -1.13
CA VAL A 156 -15.40 5.48 0.01
C VAL A 156 -14.00 4.87 0.08
N LEU A 157 -13.42 4.47 -1.06
CA LEU A 157 -12.04 3.96 -1.09
C LEU A 157 -11.01 5.03 -0.70
N VAL A 158 -11.21 6.29 -1.08
CA VAL A 158 -10.35 7.42 -0.67
C VAL A 158 -10.45 7.64 0.85
N VAL A 159 -11.65 7.63 1.41
CA VAL A 159 -11.87 7.76 2.87
C VAL A 159 -11.25 6.57 3.61
N ALA A 160 -11.48 5.34 3.14
CA ALA A 160 -10.91 4.14 3.73
C ALA A 160 -9.37 4.16 3.69
N ALA A 161 -8.78 4.62 2.59
CA ALA A 161 -7.33 4.81 2.46
C ALA A 161 -6.81 5.83 3.48
N PHE A 162 -7.48 6.98 3.63
CA PHE A 162 -7.13 8.00 4.62
C PHE A 162 -7.18 7.46 6.05
N LEU A 163 -8.30 6.83 6.44
CA LEU A 163 -8.48 6.24 7.76
C LEU A 163 -7.49 5.11 8.04
N SER A 164 -7.09 4.37 7.00
CA SER A 164 -6.05 3.34 7.13
C SER A 164 -4.71 3.98 7.45
N HIS A 165 -4.22 4.90 6.61
CA HIS A 165 -2.97 5.59 6.86
C HIS A 165 -2.87 6.85 6.00
N LEU A 166 -2.37 7.96 6.56
CA LEU A 166 -2.24 9.24 5.84
C LEU A 166 -1.43 9.10 4.55
N SER A 167 -0.34 8.34 4.58
CA SER A 167 0.47 8.06 3.39
C SER A 167 -0.31 7.41 2.26
N SER A 168 -1.29 6.55 2.56
CA SER A 168 -2.12 5.93 1.52
C SER A 168 -2.92 6.96 0.74
N PHE A 169 -3.49 7.96 1.43
CA PHE A 169 -4.17 9.07 0.78
C PHE A 169 -3.19 9.91 -0.06
N ALA A 170 -1.99 10.16 0.46
CA ALA A 170 -0.94 10.87 -0.28
C ALA A 170 -0.53 10.13 -1.56
N PHE A 171 -0.43 8.79 -1.53
CA PHE A 171 -0.12 7.97 -2.71
C PHE A 171 -1.19 8.08 -3.78
N ILE A 172 -2.46 8.00 -3.37
CA ILE A 172 -3.61 8.19 -4.26
C ILE A 172 -3.54 9.58 -4.90
N GLY A 173 -3.35 10.63 -4.08
CA GLY A 173 -3.28 12.01 -4.56
C GLY A 173 -2.17 12.23 -5.58
N VAL A 174 -0.94 11.81 -5.26
CA VAL A 174 0.21 11.94 -6.17
C VAL A 174 -0.01 11.13 -7.44
N ALA A 175 -0.40 9.86 -7.33
CA ALA A 175 -0.59 9.01 -8.51
C ALA A 175 -1.66 9.58 -9.45
N TRP A 176 -2.84 9.93 -8.94
CA TRP A 176 -3.95 10.37 -9.78
C TRP A 176 -3.69 11.74 -10.38
N LEU A 177 -3.10 12.65 -9.60
CA LEU A 177 -2.68 13.95 -10.12
C LEU A 177 -1.66 13.77 -11.24
N THR A 178 -0.64 12.94 -11.05
CA THR A 178 0.36 12.67 -12.10
C THR A 178 -0.28 12.05 -13.35
N PHE A 179 -1.18 11.08 -13.18
CA PHE A 179 -1.88 10.45 -14.31
C PHE A 179 -2.69 11.46 -15.12
N VAL A 180 -3.45 12.31 -14.42
CA VAL A 180 -4.25 13.37 -15.03
C VAL A 180 -3.37 14.41 -15.71
N CYS A 181 -2.27 14.84 -15.09
CA CYS A 181 -1.30 15.78 -15.69
C CYS A 181 -0.69 15.23 -16.97
N VAL A 182 -0.29 13.95 -16.99
CA VAL A 182 0.20 13.30 -18.21
C VAL A 182 -0.90 13.26 -19.27
N ASP A 183 -2.13 12.89 -18.91
CA ASP A 183 -3.24 12.81 -19.85
C ASP A 183 -3.60 14.17 -20.46
N VAL A 184 -3.62 15.24 -19.66
CA VAL A 184 -3.85 16.62 -20.13
C VAL A 184 -2.71 17.08 -21.03
N THR A 185 -1.45 16.88 -20.62
CA THR A 185 -0.26 17.29 -21.39
C THR A 185 -0.20 16.56 -22.73
N ARG A 186 -0.61 15.29 -22.77
CA ARG A 186 -0.71 14.48 -23.99
C ARG A 186 -2.01 14.73 -24.76
N LYS A 187 -2.84 15.70 -24.36
CA LYS A 187 -4.14 16.05 -24.96
C LYS A 187 -5.12 14.88 -25.06
N ARG A 188 -5.04 13.90 -24.15
CA ARG A 188 -5.95 12.75 -24.06
C ARG A 188 -7.27 13.11 -23.39
N ILE A 189 -7.27 14.11 -22.50
CA ILE A 189 -8.44 14.63 -21.79
C ILE A 189 -8.37 16.16 -21.68
N THR A 190 -9.50 16.81 -21.40
CA THR A 190 -9.59 18.25 -21.12
C THR A 190 -9.36 18.57 -19.64
N LEU A 191 -9.06 19.83 -19.32
CA LEU A 191 -8.91 20.28 -17.93
C LEU A 191 -10.21 20.12 -17.11
N LEU A 192 -11.38 20.32 -17.73
CA LEU A 192 -12.66 20.10 -17.06
C LEU A 192 -12.90 18.61 -16.71
N ARG A 193 -12.48 17.70 -17.58
CA ARG A 193 -12.56 16.26 -17.28
C ARG A 193 -11.55 15.85 -16.21
N ALA A 194 -10.37 16.46 -16.22
CA ALA A 194 -9.35 16.31 -15.19
C ALA A 194 -9.86 16.71 -13.80
N THR A 195 -10.55 17.85 -13.67
CA THR A 195 -11.11 18.29 -12.37
C THR A 195 -12.20 17.34 -11.88
N ALA A 196 -13.07 16.85 -12.77
CA ALA A 196 -14.07 15.83 -12.43
C ALA A 196 -13.40 14.54 -11.93
N ASP A 197 -12.36 14.05 -12.62
CA ASP A 197 -11.63 12.84 -12.25
C ASP A 197 -10.91 12.94 -10.89
N LEU A 198 -10.58 14.15 -10.43
CA LEU A 198 -9.89 14.40 -9.15
C LEU A 198 -10.82 14.89 -8.03
N SER A 199 -12.05 15.29 -8.34
CA SER A 199 -12.98 15.91 -7.38
C SER A 199 -13.22 15.08 -6.11
N MET A 200 -13.23 13.74 -6.23
CA MET A 200 -13.37 12.83 -5.09
C MET A 200 -12.19 12.85 -4.11
N LEU A 201 -11.04 13.42 -4.46
CA LEU A 201 -9.97 13.67 -3.50
C LEU A 201 -10.36 14.73 -2.48
N GLY A 202 -11.34 15.59 -2.79
CA GLY A 202 -11.81 16.66 -1.93
C GLY A 202 -12.29 16.16 -0.56
N VAL A 203 -12.92 14.98 -0.48
CA VAL A 203 -13.32 14.40 0.81
C VAL A 203 -12.11 14.02 1.66
N GLY A 204 -11.05 13.48 1.06
CA GLY A 204 -9.81 13.15 1.76
C GLY A 204 -9.05 14.40 2.17
N VAL A 205 -9.05 15.44 1.33
CA VAL A 205 -8.46 16.75 1.69
C VAL A 205 -9.19 17.36 2.87
N LEU A 206 -10.53 17.34 2.89
CA LEU A 206 -11.32 17.83 4.01
C LEU A 206 -10.96 17.11 5.31
N LEU A 207 -10.91 15.77 5.28
CA LEU A 207 -10.50 14.96 6.43
C LEU A 207 -9.07 15.29 6.89
N MET A 208 -8.15 15.44 5.93
CA MET A 208 -6.77 15.83 6.23
C MET A 208 -6.69 17.20 6.89
N VAL A 209 -7.42 18.20 6.39
CA VAL A 209 -7.47 19.54 7.00
C VAL A 209 -8.02 19.46 8.41
N THR A 210 -9.13 18.75 8.63
CA THR A 210 -9.70 18.58 9.97
C THR A 210 -8.74 17.88 10.95
N PHE A 211 -7.96 16.91 10.46
CA PHE A 211 -6.92 16.25 11.24
C PHE A 211 -5.76 17.20 11.57
N MET A 212 -5.30 18.00 10.59
CA MET A 212 -4.21 18.96 10.80
C MET A 212 -4.58 20.13 11.72
N THR A 213 -5.86 20.43 11.89
CA THR A 213 -6.35 21.44 12.85
C THR A 213 -6.62 20.88 14.25
N SER A 214 -6.50 19.57 14.45
CA SER A 214 -6.73 18.94 15.76
C SER A 214 -5.53 19.09 16.70
N ASP A 215 -5.78 19.00 18.01
CA ASP A 215 -4.73 19.09 19.03
C ASP A 215 -3.69 17.97 18.84
N GLY A 216 -2.41 18.34 18.90
CA GLY A 216 -1.32 17.40 18.70
C GLY A 216 0.02 17.93 19.21
N THR A 217 1.00 17.03 19.31
CA THR A 217 2.37 17.41 19.69
C THR A 217 3.15 17.81 18.44
N VAL A 218 3.69 19.02 18.44
CA VAL A 218 4.67 19.44 17.43
C VAL A 218 5.94 18.60 17.65
N GLY A 219 6.26 17.72 16.69
CA GLY A 219 7.48 16.91 16.74
C GLY A 219 8.63 17.51 15.93
N THR A 220 9.64 16.70 15.63
CA THR A 220 10.87 17.14 14.94
C THR A 220 10.80 16.91 13.44
N ILE A 221 11.68 17.60 12.72
CA ILE A 221 11.96 17.34 11.31
C ILE A 221 13.44 16.95 11.22
N GLU A 222 13.71 15.70 10.87
CA GLU A 222 15.08 15.20 10.74
C GLU A 222 15.29 14.61 9.35
N TRP A 223 16.28 15.15 8.64
CA TRP A 223 16.63 14.69 7.31
C TRP A 223 17.52 13.46 7.36
N ASN A 224 17.33 12.58 6.39
CA ASN A 224 18.19 11.43 6.21
C ASN A 224 19.51 11.84 5.55
N THR A 225 20.57 11.05 5.72
CA THR A 225 21.79 11.21 4.91
C THR A 225 21.55 10.70 3.48
N LEU A 226 22.38 11.11 2.52
CA LEU A 226 22.31 10.57 1.15
C LEU A 226 22.47 9.04 1.10
N ALA A 227 23.39 8.50 1.91
CA ALA A 227 23.55 7.06 2.05
C ALA A 227 22.31 6.40 2.66
N GLY A 228 21.70 7.02 3.68
CA GLY A 228 20.45 6.56 4.26
C GLY A 228 19.29 6.56 3.25
N LYS A 229 19.18 7.59 2.40
CA LYS A 229 18.22 7.62 1.29
C LYS A 229 18.43 6.48 0.30
N ALA A 230 19.69 6.17 -0.05
CA ALA A 230 20.01 5.07 -0.94
C ALA A 230 19.58 3.71 -0.34
N LEU A 231 19.87 3.50 0.96
CA LEU A 231 19.47 2.29 1.68
C LEU A 231 17.94 2.17 1.81
N THR A 232 17.23 3.28 1.94
CA THR A 232 15.77 3.31 1.99
C THR A 232 15.13 2.66 0.76
N PHE A 233 15.75 2.70 -0.42
CA PHE A 233 15.24 2.01 -1.61
C PHE A 233 15.24 0.47 -1.50
N LEU A 234 16.01 -0.09 -0.56
CA LEU A 234 16.00 -1.52 -0.27
C LEU A 234 14.87 -1.94 0.67
N ALA A 235 14.17 -0.99 1.32
CA ALA A 235 13.12 -1.26 2.30
C ALA A 235 12.04 -2.28 1.85
N PRO A 236 11.59 -2.34 0.58
CA PRO A 236 10.65 -3.37 0.14
C PRO A 236 11.15 -4.81 0.29
N PHE A 237 12.47 -5.00 0.44
CA PHE A 237 13.14 -6.29 0.35
C PHE A 237 13.93 -6.67 1.60
N LEU A 238 14.10 -5.75 2.56
CA LEU A 238 14.84 -6.00 3.79
C LEU A 238 13.96 -6.76 4.80
N SER A 239 14.54 -7.80 5.40
CA SER A 239 13.96 -8.61 6.47
C SER A 239 14.87 -8.62 7.71
N TYR A 240 14.63 -9.55 8.64
CA TYR A 240 15.50 -9.79 9.79
C TYR A 240 16.79 -10.54 9.43
N ASN A 241 16.94 -11.02 8.18
CA ASN A 241 18.06 -11.84 7.75
C ASN A 241 18.70 -11.26 6.47
N TYR A 242 19.71 -10.42 6.64
CA TYR A 242 20.39 -9.75 5.52
C TYR A 242 21.02 -10.70 4.49
N PRO A 243 21.63 -11.85 4.86
CA PRO A 243 22.05 -12.85 3.87
C PRO A 243 20.90 -13.32 2.96
N LEU A 244 19.73 -13.61 3.54
CA LEU A 244 18.55 -14.01 2.76
C LEU A 244 18.05 -12.85 1.88
N ASP A 245 18.07 -11.63 2.39
CA ASP A 245 17.69 -10.43 1.64
C ASP A 245 18.62 -10.24 0.43
N ALA A 246 19.93 -10.44 0.60
CA ALA A 246 20.90 -10.34 -0.49
C ALA A 246 20.64 -11.37 -1.59
N VAL A 247 20.30 -12.62 -1.21
CA VAL A 247 19.90 -13.66 -2.16
C VAL A 247 18.62 -13.27 -2.90
N TYR A 248 17.62 -12.76 -2.17
CA TYR A 248 16.34 -12.35 -2.74
C TYR A 248 16.48 -11.16 -3.71
N VAL A 249 17.19 -10.10 -3.30
CA VAL A 249 17.50 -8.94 -4.14
C VAL A 249 18.34 -9.37 -5.35
N GLY A 250 19.35 -10.21 -5.16
CA GLY A 250 20.14 -10.77 -6.25
C GLY A 250 19.28 -11.54 -7.26
N GLY A 251 18.31 -12.32 -6.79
CA GLY A 251 17.33 -13.02 -7.63
C GLY A 251 16.42 -12.08 -8.42
N LEU A 252 15.93 -11.01 -7.80
CA LEU A 252 15.13 -9.99 -8.49
C LEU A 252 15.95 -9.25 -9.56
N VAL A 253 17.21 -8.90 -9.25
CA VAL A 253 18.14 -8.28 -10.20
C VAL A 253 18.44 -9.24 -11.37
N ALA A 254 18.68 -10.52 -11.10
CA ALA A 254 18.89 -11.53 -12.13
C ALA A 254 17.65 -11.72 -13.01
N LEU A 255 16.45 -11.73 -12.41
CA LEU A 255 15.18 -11.80 -13.14
C LEU A 255 14.99 -10.56 -14.03
N LEU A 256 15.26 -9.36 -13.50
CA LEU A 256 15.21 -8.13 -14.28
C LEU A 256 16.22 -8.14 -15.43
N ALA A 257 17.46 -8.56 -15.18
CA ALA A 257 18.50 -8.70 -16.20
C ALA A 257 18.08 -9.70 -17.28
N LEU A 258 17.48 -10.83 -16.90
CA LEU A 258 16.93 -11.80 -17.84
C LEU A 258 15.78 -11.21 -18.68
N LEU A 259 14.88 -10.46 -18.05
CA LEU A 259 13.79 -9.75 -18.75
C LEU A 259 14.32 -8.68 -19.70
N LEU A 260 15.38 -7.96 -19.34
CA LEU A 260 16.02 -6.97 -20.21
C LEU A 260 16.80 -7.64 -21.37
N TRP A 261 17.41 -8.79 -21.12
CA TRP A 261 18.20 -9.50 -22.12
C TRP A 261 17.36 -10.32 -23.10
N ARG A 262 16.28 -10.95 -22.62
CA ARG A 262 15.47 -11.91 -23.38
C ARG A 262 14.01 -11.53 -23.51
N GLY A 263 13.52 -10.65 -22.65
CA GLY A 263 12.15 -10.16 -22.71
C GLY A 263 12.00 -9.07 -23.77
N ARG A 264 10.83 -9.04 -24.39
CA ARG A 264 10.43 -7.94 -25.27
C ARG A 264 9.41 -7.09 -24.54
N LEU A 265 9.69 -5.80 -24.39
CA LEU A 265 8.72 -4.85 -23.88
C LEU A 265 7.65 -4.61 -24.96
N THR A 266 6.43 -5.08 -24.68
CA THR A 266 5.31 -5.06 -25.63
C THR A 266 4.41 -3.85 -25.50
N SER A 267 4.29 -3.31 -24.28
CA SER A 267 3.56 -2.07 -24.01
C SER A 267 4.13 -1.36 -22.80
N PHE A 268 3.91 -0.05 -22.76
CA PHE A 268 4.41 0.84 -21.74
C PHE A 268 3.36 1.90 -21.41
N ASP A 269 3.10 2.12 -20.13
CA ASP A 269 2.20 3.19 -19.66
C ASP A 269 3.03 4.37 -19.10
N ASP A 270 2.95 5.50 -19.79
CA ASP A 270 3.71 6.71 -19.44
C ASP A 270 3.23 7.38 -18.16
N ARG A 271 1.96 7.17 -17.77
CA ARG A 271 1.37 7.70 -16.54
C ARG A 271 1.94 6.98 -15.32
N ALA A 272 2.00 5.65 -15.38
CA ALA A 272 2.57 4.81 -14.35
C ALA A 272 4.07 5.12 -14.12
N VAL A 273 4.85 5.31 -15.19
CA VAL A 273 6.26 5.74 -15.03
C VAL A 273 6.37 7.13 -14.43
N ALA A 274 5.60 8.10 -14.91
CA ALA A 274 5.64 9.45 -14.35
C ALA A 274 5.28 9.44 -12.85
N ALA A 275 4.27 8.66 -12.44
CA ALA A 275 3.88 8.54 -11.04
C ALA A 275 4.96 7.83 -10.20
N GLY A 276 5.60 6.78 -10.74
CA GLY A 276 6.73 6.12 -10.10
C GLY A 276 7.90 7.08 -9.87
N ILE A 277 8.25 7.89 -10.88
CA ILE A 277 9.28 8.94 -10.76
C ILE A 277 8.87 10.00 -9.73
N ALA A 278 7.62 10.46 -9.74
CA ALA A 278 7.12 11.42 -8.77
C ALA A 278 7.24 10.89 -7.32
N MET A 279 7.01 9.59 -7.10
CA MET A 279 7.16 8.96 -5.79
C MET A 279 8.63 8.73 -5.40
N ILE A 280 9.53 8.50 -6.36
CA ILE A 280 10.98 8.53 -6.12
C ILE A 280 11.40 9.93 -5.66
N ILE A 281 10.95 10.98 -6.36
CA ILE A 281 11.21 12.37 -5.97
C ILE A 281 10.65 12.64 -4.57
N ALA A 282 9.45 12.17 -4.26
CA ALA A 282 8.85 12.28 -2.93
C ALA A 282 9.68 11.58 -1.85
N THR A 283 10.28 10.41 -2.15
CA THR A 283 11.21 9.71 -1.25
C THR A 283 12.41 10.60 -0.90
N LEU A 284 12.97 11.29 -1.90
CA LEU A 284 14.14 12.16 -1.73
C LEU A 284 13.77 13.48 -1.03
N ALA A 285 12.60 14.03 -1.33
CA ALA A 285 12.11 15.33 -0.83
C ALA A 285 11.43 15.25 0.55
N THR A 286 11.11 14.06 1.05
CA THR A 286 10.52 13.90 2.39
C THR A 286 11.63 13.70 3.43
N PRO A 287 11.58 14.31 4.63
CA PRO A 287 12.53 14.00 5.70
C PRO A 287 12.35 12.57 6.22
N ARG A 288 13.33 12.06 6.97
CA ARG A 288 13.23 10.74 7.61
C ARG A 288 12.23 10.79 8.77
N VAL A 289 12.37 11.79 9.63
CA VAL A 289 11.45 12.03 10.75
C VAL A 289 10.57 13.22 10.40
N LEU A 290 9.27 13.03 10.56
CA LEU A 290 8.26 14.08 10.39
C LEU A 290 7.33 14.04 11.60
N PHE A 291 7.29 15.14 12.35
CA PHE A 291 6.58 15.24 13.62
C PHE A 291 7.08 14.19 14.61
N THR A 292 6.20 13.30 15.09
CA THR A 292 6.50 12.30 16.11
C THR A 292 6.86 10.93 15.52
N SER A 293 6.97 10.82 14.20
CA SER A 293 7.17 9.54 13.49
C SER A 293 8.41 9.55 12.61
N ALA A 294 9.17 8.45 12.67
CA ALA A 294 10.27 8.17 11.75
C ALA A 294 9.81 7.35 10.52
N GLY A 295 10.68 7.27 9.51
CA GLY A 295 10.49 6.50 8.28
C GLY A 295 9.53 7.14 7.27
N ALA A 296 9.28 8.45 7.37
CA ALA A 296 8.34 9.15 6.49
C ALA A 296 8.78 9.10 5.01
N ASP A 297 10.08 9.19 4.76
CA ASP A 297 10.67 9.05 3.43
C ASP A 297 10.53 7.64 2.85
N ALA A 298 10.80 6.60 3.65
CA ALA A 298 10.75 5.20 3.22
C ALA A 298 9.37 4.74 2.76
N ARG A 299 8.31 5.39 3.25
CA ARG A 299 6.91 5.09 2.86
C ARG A 299 6.66 5.29 1.37
N TRP A 300 7.43 6.12 0.67
CA TRP A 300 7.22 6.36 -0.76
C TRP A 300 7.84 5.30 -1.68
N VAL A 301 8.70 4.42 -1.16
CA VAL A 301 9.46 3.45 -1.98
C VAL A 301 8.57 2.34 -2.52
N LEU A 302 7.70 1.76 -1.68
CA LEU A 302 6.77 0.70 -2.09
C LEU A 302 5.80 1.14 -3.21
N PRO A 303 5.11 2.30 -3.11
CA PRO A 303 4.25 2.75 -4.19
C PRO A 303 5.04 3.18 -5.45
N ALA A 304 6.25 3.71 -5.30
CA ALA A 304 7.14 3.96 -6.44
C ALA A 304 7.49 2.66 -7.19
N PHE A 305 7.92 1.63 -6.44
CA PHE A 305 8.19 0.30 -6.99
C PHE A 305 6.96 -0.27 -7.67
N ALA A 306 5.78 -0.16 -7.04
CA ALA A 306 4.54 -0.66 -7.62
C ALA A 306 4.19 -0.02 -8.96
N MET A 307 4.29 1.31 -9.04
CA MET A 307 4.06 2.08 -10.26
C MET A 307 5.01 1.67 -11.39
N LEU A 308 6.30 1.53 -11.08
CA LEU A 308 7.32 1.17 -12.08
C LEU A 308 7.19 -0.28 -12.56
N VAL A 309 6.88 -1.21 -11.67
CA VAL A 309 6.67 -2.62 -12.01
C VAL A 309 5.46 -2.81 -12.92
N VAL A 310 4.36 -2.09 -12.68
CA VAL A 310 3.17 -2.19 -13.55
C VAL A 310 3.30 -1.40 -14.84
N ALA A 311 4.25 -0.47 -14.95
CA ALA A 311 4.35 0.41 -16.10
C ALA A 311 4.69 -0.33 -17.40
N GLY A 312 5.53 -1.38 -17.33
CA GLY A 312 5.99 -2.13 -18.49
C GLY A 312 5.36 -3.53 -18.60
N GLN A 313 5.01 -3.95 -19.81
CA GLN A 313 4.63 -5.34 -20.08
C GLN A 313 5.71 -6.09 -20.85
N TRP A 314 6.22 -7.14 -20.22
CA TRP A 314 7.26 -7.98 -20.78
C TRP A 314 6.68 -9.29 -21.32
N HIS A 315 7.06 -9.65 -22.55
CA HIS A 315 6.82 -10.96 -23.13
C HIS A 315 8.14 -11.73 -23.20
N LEU A 316 8.18 -12.92 -22.61
CA LEU A 316 9.30 -13.85 -22.75
C LEU A 316 9.00 -14.77 -23.95
N ASP A 317 9.95 -14.89 -24.88
CA ASP A 317 9.78 -15.73 -26.08
C ASP A 317 9.44 -17.19 -25.69
N ARG A 318 8.44 -17.78 -26.36
CA ARG A 318 7.77 -19.06 -26.03
C ARG A 318 8.67 -20.29 -25.88
N THR A 319 9.91 -20.25 -26.35
CA THR A 319 10.86 -21.38 -26.31
C THR A 319 11.26 -21.82 -24.90
N TRP A 320 10.98 -21.02 -23.87
CA TRP A 320 11.40 -21.28 -22.48
C TRP A 320 10.26 -21.38 -21.47
N THR A 321 8.99 -21.24 -21.88
CA THR A 321 7.87 -21.56 -20.98
C THR A 321 7.74 -23.08 -20.87
N PRO A 322 8.00 -23.72 -19.71
CA PRO A 322 7.50 -25.07 -19.50
C PRO A 322 5.98 -25.03 -19.69
N ARG A 323 5.38 -26.10 -20.23
CA ARG A 323 3.93 -26.26 -20.40
C ARG A 323 3.19 -26.26 -19.04
N LEU A 324 3.13 -25.12 -18.37
CA LEU A 324 2.40 -24.88 -17.11
C LEU A 324 1.06 -24.16 -17.36
N VAL A 325 0.61 -24.05 -18.61
CA VAL A 325 -0.46 -23.13 -19.05
C VAL A 325 -1.80 -23.81 -19.38
N ALA A 326 -1.96 -25.11 -19.12
CA ALA A 326 -3.21 -25.81 -19.48
C ALA A 326 -4.41 -25.58 -18.52
N GLY A 327 -4.34 -24.64 -17.56
CA GLY A 327 -5.39 -24.46 -16.55
C GLY A 327 -5.82 -23.01 -16.33
N PHE A 328 -5.84 -22.17 -17.37
CA PHE A 328 -6.15 -20.74 -17.25
C PHE A 328 -7.04 -20.23 -18.38
N VAL A 329 -8.35 -20.48 -18.25
CA VAL A 329 -9.43 -19.61 -18.76
C VAL A 329 -10.42 -19.43 -17.61
#